data_AF-A0A9P9E3W2-F1
#
_entry.id   AF-A0A9P9E3W2-F1
#
_cell.length_a   1.000
_cell.length_b   1.000
_cell.length_c   1.000
_cell.angle_alpha   90.00
_cell.angle_beta   90.00
_cell.angle_gamma   90.00
#
_symmetry.space_group_name_H-M   'P 1'
#
loop_
_entity.id
_entity.type
_entity.pdbx_description
1 polymer ?
#
loop_
_entity_poly.entity_id
_entity_poly.type
_entity_poly.pdbx_seq_one_letter_code
_entity_poly.pdbx_strand_id
1 'polypeptide(L)'
;MPLFIFYHPLTAFSTPESKHALAKDITDLYSPPLPPFYVDVVFIKVEPDRFYVAGSPRPSSNSSANRPGPDTTVPFIRLAIEHIAQNPVVDVAKRYMKKIDVVLKPHIADKGYD
;
A
#
# COMPACT_ATOMS: atom_id res chain seq x y z
N MET A 1 9.71 -14.94 -1.49
CA MET A 1 8.42 -14.77 -2.17
C MET A 1 7.73 -13.58 -1.54
N PRO A 2 7.83 -12.39 -2.16
CA PRO A 2 7.16 -11.20 -1.68
C PRO A 2 5.66 -11.27 -1.92
N LEU A 3 4.87 -11.00 -0.88
CA LEU A 3 3.43 -10.84 -0.97
C LEU A 3 3.06 -9.42 -0.55
N PHE A 4 2.39 -8.69 -1.44
CA PHE A 4 1.83 -7.37 -1.17
C PHE A 4 0.32 -7.47 -1.10
N ILE A 5 -0.27 -6.98 -0.01
CA ILE A 5 -1.72 -6.90 0.14
C ILE A 5 -2.10 -5.43 0.34
N PHE A 6 -2.85 -4.90 -0.62
CA PHE A 6 -3.40 -3.56 -0.60
C PHE A 6 -4.86 -3.61 -0.14
N TYR A 7 -5.12 -3.14 1.07
CA TYR A 7 -6.47 -2.85 1.53
C TYR A 7 -6.79 -1.41 1.15
N HIS A 8 -7.73 -1.21 0.22
CA HIS A 8 -7.91 0.08 -0.43
C HIS A 8 -9.38 0.52 -0.46
N PRO A 9 -9.65 1.83 -0.47
CA PRO A 9 -11.00 2.37 -0.60
C PRO A 9 -11.51 2.16 -2.03
N LEU A 10 -12.83 2.30 -2.22
CA LEU A 10 -13.48 2.16 -3.54
C LEU A 10 -12.94 3.13 -4.60
N THR A 11 -12.39 4.26 -4.16
CA THR A 11 -11.85 5.31 -5.02
C THR A 11 -10.45 4.99 -5.53
N ALA A 12 -9.70 4.10 -4.87
CA ALA A 12 -8.37 3.68 -5.27
C ALA A 12 -8.42 2.35 -6.04
N PHE A 13 -7.49 2.18 -6.99
CA PHE A 13 -7.35 0.95 -7.79
C PHE A 13 -8.67 0.44 -8.39
N SER A 14 -9.52 1.35 -8.86
CA SER A 14 -10.88 1.04 -9.32
C SER A 14 -10.92 0.33 -10.68
N THR A 15 -9.83 0.38 -11.46
CA THR A 15 -9.75 -0.25 -12.79
C THR A 15 -8.71 -1.36 -12.85
N PRO A 16 -8.90 -2.38 -13.72
CA PRO A 16 -7.90 -3.42 -13.97
C PRO A 16 -6.53 -2.85 -14.38
N GLU A 17 -6.50 -1.78 -15.17
CA GLU A 17 -5.28 -1.15 -15.67
C GLU A 17 -4.47 -0.53 -14.53
N SER A 18 -5.13 0.12 -13.58
CA SER A 18 -4.48 0.70 -12.40
C SER A 18 -3.85 -0.36 -11.49
N LYS A 19 -4.53 -1.50 -11.32
CA LYS A 19 -4.01 -2.65 -10.56
C LYS A 19 -2.83 -3.30 -11.28
N HIS A 20 -2.97 -3.49 -12.59
CA HIS A 20 -1.94 -4.10 -13.43
C HIS A 20 -0.66 -3.27 -13.45
N ALA A 21 -0.77 -1.95 -13.61
CA ALA A 21 0.38 -1.05 -13.62
C ALA A 21 1.18 -1.13 -12.32
N LEU A 22 0.52 -1.03 -11.16
CA LEU A 22 1.19 -1.15 -9.87
C LEU A 22 1.79 -2.54 -9.66
N ALA A 23 1.05 -3.61 -9.98
CA ALA A 23 1.54 -4.97 -9.83
C ALA A 23 2.79 -5.23 -10.69
N LYS A 24 2.83 -4.66 -11.90
CA LYS A 24 3.99 -4.74 -12.78
C LYS A 24 5.20 -4.02 -12.17
N ASP A 25 5.04 -2.78 -11.71
CA ASP A 25 6.16 -2.02 -11.14
C ASP A 25 6.71 -2.67 -9.85
N ILE A 26 5.84 -3.25 -9.03
CA ILE A 26 6.26 -4.06 -7.87
C ILE A 26 7.03 -5.30 -8.32
N THR A 27 6.60 -5.97 -9.38
CA THR A 27 7.28 -7.18 -9.89
C THR A 27 8.67 -6.83 -10.43
N ASP A 28 8.79 -5.74 -11.17
CA ASP A 28 10.06 -5.26 -11.73
C ASP A 28 11.07 -4.90 -10.63
N LEU A 29 10.61 -4.45 -9.44
CA LEU A 29 11.48 -4.17 -8.29
C LEU A 29 12.32 -5.39 -7.83
N TYR A 30 11.83 -6.61 -8.05
CA TYR A 30 12.50 -7.84 -7.61
C TYR A 30 13.24 -8.59 -8.73
N SER A 31 13.03 -8.19 -9.99
CA SER A 31 13.51 -8.92 -11.16
C SER A 31 14.57 -8.11 -11.90
N PRO A 32 15.85 -8.54 -11.94
CA PRO A 32 16.51 -9.66 -11.23
C PRO A 32 16.89 -9.33 -9.76
N PRO A 33 17.17 -10.33 -8.89
CA PRO A 33 17.45 -11.75 -9.18
C PRO A 33 16.28 -12.72 -9.00
N LEU A 34 15.10 -12.27 -8.56
CA LEU A 34 13.98 -13.15 -8.29
C LEU A 34 13.16 -13.40 -9.58
N PRO A 35 12.82 -14.66 -9.93
CA PRO A 35 11.87 -14.92 -11.00
C PRO A 35 10.52 -14.21 -10.75
N PRO A 36 9.92 -13.54 -11.76
CA PRO A 36 8.70 -12.75 -11.58
C PRO A 36 7.50 -13.48 -10.95
N PHE A 37 7.36 -14.78 -11.20
CA PHE A 37 6.24 -15.58 -10.69
C PHE A 37 6.23 -15.76 -9.15
N TYR A 38 7.27 -15.33 -8.45
CA TYR A 38 7.33 -15.33 -6.97
C TYR A 38 6.84 -14.02 -6.34
N VAL A 39 6.43 -13.03 -7.13
CA VAL A 39 5.95 -11.74 -6.63
C VAL A 39 4.43 -11.70 -6.71
N ASP A 40 3.78 -11.71 -5.56
CA ASP A 40 2.33 -11.75 -5.44
C ASP A 40 1.79 -10.37 -5.02
N VAL A 41 0.75 -9.90 -5.71
CA VAL A 41 0.09 -8.62 -5.43
C VAL A 41 -1.42 -8.80 -5.37
N VAL A 42 -2.01 -8.50 -4.22
CA VAL A 42 -3.43 -8.69 -3.92
C VAL A 42 -4.08 -7.35 -3.61
N PHE A 43 -5.26 -7.11 -4.19
CA PHE A 43 -6.06 -5.92 -3.97
C PHE A 43 -7.36 -6.30 -3.26
N ILE A 44 -7.55 -5.81 -2.03
CA ILE A 44 -8.74 -6.03 -1.21
C ILE A 44 -9.45 -4.69 -1.06
N LYS A 45 -10.63 -4.58 -1.69
CA LYS A 45 -11.48 -3.39 -1.54
C LYS A 45 -12.11 -3.39 -0.14
N VAL A 46 -12.02 -2.26 0.55
CA VAL A 46 -12.60 -2.06 1.89
C VAL A 46 -13.56 -0.87 1.85
N GLU A 47 -14.77 -1.09 2.35
CA GLU A 47 -15.78 -0.03 2.50
C GLU A 47 -15.40 0.90 3.66
N PRO A 48 -15.77 2.21 3.63
CA PRO A 48 -15.34 3.18 4.65
C PRO A 48 -15.72 2.80 6.08
N ASP A 49 -16.84 2.09 6.27
CA ASP A 49 -17.35 1.56 7.54
C ASP A 49 -16.70 0.23 7.97
N ARG A 50 -15.63 -0.19 7.28
CA ARG A 50 -14.86 -1.41 7.59
C ARG A 50 -13.38 -1.12 7.84
N PHE A 51 -12.96 0.13 7.70
CA PHE A 51 -11.59 0.54 7.96
C PHE A 51 -11.55 1.70 8.96
N TYR A 52 -11.18 1.39 10.20
CA TYR A 52 -11.14 2.37 11.28
C TYR A 52 -9.71 2.65 11.71
N VAL A 53 -9.35 3.93 11.78
CA VAL A 53 -8.08 4.40 12.34
C VAL A 53 -8.39 5.26 13.55
N ALA A 54 -7.83 4.89 14.70
CA ALA A 54 -8.14 5.51 15.99
C ALA A 54 -9.65 5.54 16.33
N GLY A 55 -10.40 4.52 15.89
CA GLY A 55 -11.85 4.42 16.14
C GLY A 55 -12.73 5.18 15.14
N SER A 56 -12.15 5.87 14.15
CA SER A 56 -12.91 6.63 13.15
C SER A 56 -12.77 6.02 11.74
N PRO A 57 -13.87 5.97 10.97
CA PRO A 57 -13.84 5.39 9.62
C PRO A 57 -12.92 6.19 8.69
N ARG A 58 -12.42 5.57 7.62
CA ARG A 58 -11.58 6.24 6.64
C ARG A 58 -12.14 6.06 5.22
N PRO A 59 -12.37 7.16 4.47
CA PRO A 59 -12.27 8.56 4.89
C PRO A 59 -13.41 8.98 5.85
N SER A 60 -13.22 10.06 6.60
CA SER A 60 -14.24 10.71 7.45
C SER A 60 -14.07 12.22 7.50
N SER A 61 -15.11 12.96 7.89
CA SER A 61 -15.01 14.40 8.20
C SER A 61 -13.99 14.66 9.31
N ASN A 62 -13.19 15.72 9.17
CA ASN A 62 -12.26 16.15 10.22
C ASN A 62 -13.01 16.55 11.50
N SER A 63 -12.61 15.99 12.64
CA SER A 63 -13.18 16.29 13.96
C SER A 63 -12.09 16.30 15.04
N SER A 64 -12.37 16.90 16.20
CA SER A 64 -11.45 16.88 17.35
C SER A 64 -11.25 15.46 17.90
N ALA A 65 -12.23 14.57 17.73
CA ALA A 65 -12.13 13.16 18.12
C ALA A 65 -11.08 12.40 17.31
N ASN A 66 -10.70 12.90 16.13
CA ASN A 66 -9.76 12.24 15.23
C ASN A 66 -8.35 12.86 15.31
N ARG A 67 -8.05 13.64 16.36
CA ARG A 67 -6.75 14.27 16.61
C ARG A 67 -6.09 13.72 17.88
N PRO A 68 -4.74 13.72 17.95
CA PRO A 68 -3.80 14.06 16.87
C PRO A 68 -3.77 12.97 15.77
N GLY A 69 -3.59 13.36 14.51
CA GLY A 69 -3.57 12.39 13.40
C GLY A 69 -3.54 13.05 12.01
N PRO A 70 -3.32 12.25 10.95
CA PRO A 70 -3.37 12.71 9.56
C PRO A 70 -4.80 13.07 9.15
N ASP A 71 -4.91 13.93 8.12
CA ASP A 71 -6.19 14.42 7.57
C ASP A 71 -7.14 13.25 7.29
N THR A 72 -8.30 13.25 7.95
CA THR A 72 -9.23 12.13 7.83
C THR A 72 -10.06 12.16 6.57
N THR A 73 -10.06 13.28 5.85
CA THR A 73 -10.78 13.42 4.58
C THR A 73 -10.05 12.70 3.43
N VAL A 74 -8.76 12.42 3.61
CA VAL A 74 -7.95 11.70 2.63
C VAL A 74 -8.27 10.20 2.71
N PRO A 75 -8.60 9.52 1.58
CA PRO A 75 -8.82 8.09 1.58
C PRO A 75 -7.52 7.33 1.88
N PHE A 76 -7.60 6.39 2.81
CA PHE A 76 -6.45 5.66 3.34
C PHE A 76 -6.27 4.29 2.70
N ILE A 77 -5.04 3.93 2.32
CA ILE A 77 -4.65 2.60 1.82
C ILE A 77 -3.74 1.93 2.85
N ARG A 78 -4.17 0.76 3.34
CA ARG A 78 -3.32 -0.06 4.20
C ARG A 78 -2.54 -1.06 3.37
N LEU A 79 -1.22 -1.00 3.50
CA LEU A 79 -0.31 -1.96 2.90
C LEU A 79 0.21 -2.97 3.93
N ALA A 80 0.12 -4.25 3.59
CA ALA A 80 0.87 -5.33 4.22
C ALA A 80 1.87 -5.91 3.23
N ILE A 81 3.12 -6.12 3.66
CA ILE A 81 4.18 -6.71 2.86
C ILE A 81 4.79 -7.86 3.65
N GLU A 82 4.84 -9.03 3.04
CA GLU A 82 5.43 -10.22 3.63
C GLU A 82 6.55 -10.74 2.74
N HIS A 83 7.66 -11.11 3.36
CA HIS A 83 8.77 -11.80 2.71
C HIS A 83 9.08 -13.08 3.46
N ILE A 84 8.68 -14.23 2.90
CA ILE A 84 9.01 -15.52 3.51
C ILE A 84 10.52 -15.76 3.44
N ALA A 85 11.07 -16.29 4.55
CA ALA A 85 12.46 -16.72 4.71
C ALA A 85 13.52 -15.61 4.49
N GLN A 86 13.15 -14.35 4.70
CA GLN A 86 14.07 -13.21 4.70
C GLN A 86 14.20 -12.65 6.12
N ASN A 87 15.44 -12.44 6.58
CA ASN A 87 15.72 -11.72 7.82
C ASN A 87 16.81 -10.66 7.58
N PRO A 88 16.46 -9.54 6.92
CA PRO A 88 17.42 -8.52 6.56
C PRO A 88 17.92 -7.76 7.80
N VAL A 89 19.21 -7.43 7.83
CA VAL A 89 19.75 -6.47 8.80
C VAL A 89 19.06 -5.10 8.60
N VAL A 90 18.86 -4.34 9.68
CA VAL A 90 18.06 -3.10 9.72
C VAL A 90 18.36 -2.14 8.56
N ASP A 91 19.63 -1.92 8.22
CA ASP A 91 19.98 -0.99 7.14
C ASP A 91 19.63 -1.50 5.74
N VAL A 92 19.68 -2.82 5.54
CA VAL A 92 19.21 -3.45 4.30
C VAL A 92 17.69 -3.27 4.20
N ALA A 93 16.97 -3.52 5.31
CA ALA A 93 15.52 -3.32 5.37
C ALA A 93 15.14 -1.86 5.06
N LYS A 94 15.83 -0.87 5.65
CA LYS A 94 15.59 0.55 5.39
C LYS A 94 15.81 0.94 3.93
N ARG A 95 16.93 0.51 3.33
CA ARG A 95 17.19 0.77 1.90
C ARG A 95 16.13 0.13 1.02
N TYR A 96 15.66 -1.04 1.42
CA TYR A 96 14.64 -1.77 0.71
C TYR A 96 13.27 -1.07 0.78
N MET A 97 12.84 -0.62 1.97
CA MET A 97 11.62 0.18 2.14
C MET A 97 11.65 1.46 1.29
N LYS A 98 12.78 2.16 1.22
CA LYS A 98 12.91 3.36 0.35
C LYS A 98 12.66 3.07 -1.13
N LYS A 99 13.06 1.90 -1.63
CA LYS A 99 12.79 1.51 -3.02
C LYS A 99 11.30 1.24 -3.23
N ILE A 100 10.65 0.60 -2.26
CA ILE A 100 9.20 0.41 -2.27
C ILE A 100 8.51 1.79 -2.30
N ASP A 101 8.91 2.73 -1.45
CA ASP A 101 8.31 4.07 -1.42
C ASP A 101 8.35 4.75 -2.80
N VAL A 102 9.50 4.67 -3.49
CA VAL A 102 9.66 5.22 -4.85
C VAL A 102 8.71 4.56 -5.85
N VAL A 103 8.57 3.24 -5.80
CA VAL A 103 7.67 2.47 -6.68
C VAL A 103 6.20 2.78 -6.39
N LEU A 104 5.82 2.92 -5.11
CA LEU A 104 4.43 3.15 -4.72
C LEU A 104 3.97 4.59 -4.91
N LYS A 105 4.87 5.57 -4.77
CA LYS A 105 4.58 7.00 -4.83
C LYS A 105 3.70 7.41 -6.04
N PRO A 106 4.01 7.05 -7.30
CA PRO A 106 3.18 7.44 -8.45
C PRO A 106 1.78 6.79 -8.45
N HIS A 107 1.59 5.70 -7.70
CA HIS A 107 0.33 4.96 -7.63
C HIS A 107 -0.54 5.33 -6.43
N ILE A 108 0.05 5.92 -5.39
CA ILE A 108 -0.60 6.21 -4.10
C ILE A 108 -0.50 7.70 -3.79
N ALA A 109 0.65 8.16 -3.32
CA ALA A 109 0.83 9.52 -2.81
C ALA A 109 0.58 10.59 -3.88
N ASP A 110 1.08 10.39 -5.10
CA ASP A 110 0.89 11.35 -6.21
C ASP A 110 -0.56 11.42 -6.71
N LYS A 111 -1.39 10.43 -6.34
CA LYS A 111 -2.83 10.41 -6.60
C LYS A 111 -3.65 10.94 -5.43
N GLY A 112 -3.00 11.41 -4.36
CA GLY A 112 -3.65 12.02 -3.21
C GLY A 112 -4.25 11.03 -2.22
N TYR A 113 -3.74 9.80 -2.16
CA TYR A 113 -4.09 8.82 -1.12
C TYR A 113 -3.06 8.85 0.02
N ASP A 114 -3.51 8.50 1.22
CA ASP A 114 -2.68 8.29 2.42
C ASP A 114 -2.29 6.81 2.54
#